data_AF-U3AWV3-F1
#
_entry.id   AF-U3AWV3-F1
#
_cell.length_a   1.000
_cell.length_b   1.000
_cell.length_c   1.000
_cell.angle_alpha   90.00
_cell.angle_beta   90.00
_cell.angle_gamma   90.00
#
_symmetry.space_group_name_H-M   'P 1'
#
loop_
_entity.id
_entity.type
_entity.pdbx_description
1 polymer ?
#
loop_
_entity_poly.entity_id
_entity_poly.type
_entity_poly.pdbx_seq_one_letter_code
_entity_poly.pdbx_strand_id
1 'polypeptide(L)'
;MIKIKVDSHSQRTVIDAIQAMTLSKSRRKRVLTAAAKASVKTSRQNQRQQKTPSGKRWPSRADKSKKKMQVRLAKFLTVTASDDSAATLSWRKSRSARVAAKHHYGHRERHTRAAAIKRLRNGNAKA
;
A
#
# COMPACT_ATOMS: atom_id res chain seq x y z
N MET A 1 -8.57 -7.69 -46.78
CA MET A 1 -7.30 -7.54 -46.02
C MET A 1 -7.59 -6.78 -44.73
N ILE A 2 -7.57 -7.45 -43.58
CA ILE A 2 -7.86 -6.80 -42.28
C ILE A 2 -6.57 -6.13 -41.78
N LYS A 3 -6.59 -4.81 -41.62
CA LYS A 3 -5.47 -4.04 -41.04
C LYS A 3 -5.73 -3.86 -39.55
N ILE A 4 -4.99 -4.59 -38.73
CA ILE A 4 -4.99 -4.41 -37.27
C ILE A 4 -3.98 -3.30 -36.94
N LYS A 5 -4.45 -2.20 -36.34
CA LYS A 5 -3.59 -1.13 -35.81
C LYS A 5 -3.49 -1.29 -34.30
N VAL A 6 -2.27 -1.40 -33.78
CA VAL A 6 -2.01 -1.41 -32.34
C VAL A 6 -1.98 0.02 -31.83
N ASP A 7 -2.53 0.27 -30.66
CA ASP A 7 -2.43 1.58 -30.02
C ASP A 7 -1.02 1.83 -29.48
N SER A 8 -0.60 3.10 -29.45
CA SER A 8 0.75 3.48 -29.06
C SER A 8 1.10 3.13 -27.61
N HIS A 9 0.12 3.00 -26.71
CA HIS A 9 0.35 2.67 -25.31
C HIS A 9 0.68 1.18 -25.17
N SER A 10 -0.15 0.30 -25.75
CA SER A 10 0.09 -1.14 -25.77
C SER A 10 1.41 -1.49 -26.44
N GLN A 11 1.78 -0.79 -27.53
CA GLN A 11 3.08 -0.98 -28.18
C GLN A 11 4.24 -0.68 -27.22
N ARG A 12 4.17 0.41 -26.45
CA ARG A 12 5.19 0.73 -25.43
C ARG A 12 5.22 -0.32 -24.32
N THR A 13 4.07 -0.76 -23.84
CA THR A 13 4.01 -1.80 -22.80
C THR A 13 4.69 -3.09 -23.25
N VAL A 14 4.49 -3.50 -24.50
CA VAL A 14 5.15 -4.68 -25.08
C VAL A 14 6.67 -4.47 -25.17
N ILE A 15 7.11 -3.30 -25.64
CA ILE A 15 8.54 -2.96 -25.71
C ILE A 15 9.17 -2.98 -24.31
N ASP A 16 8.53 -2.35 -23.32
CA ASP A 16 9.00 -2.32 -21.94
C ASP A 16 9.09 -3.73 -21.34
N ALA A 17 8.13 -4.61 -21.66
CA ALA A 17 8.13 -6.00 -21.23
C ALA A 17 9.30 -6.78 -21.86
N ILE A 18 9.52 -6.64 -23.16
CA ILE A 18 10.65 -7.26 -23.87
C ILE A 18 11.99 -6.75 -23.31
N GLN A 19 12.10 -5.44 -23.06
CA GLN A 19 13.27 -4.85 -22.44
C GLN A 19 13.49 -5.41 -21.03
N ALA A 20 12.44 -5.54 -20.22
CA ALA A 20 12.54 -6.12 -18.88
C ALA A 20 13.00 -7.59 -18.92
N MET A 21 12.58 -8.38 -19.91
CA MET A 21 12.99 -9.78 -20.10
C MET A 21 14.47 -9.92 -20.48
N THR A 22 15.03 -8.95 -21.20
CA THR A 22 16.44 -8.95 -21.64
C THR A 22 17.42 -8.43 -20.59
N LEU A 23 16.93 -7.89 -19.46
CA LEU A 23 17.79 -7.41 -18.38
C LEU A 23 18.54 -8.57 -17.70
N SER A 24 19.82 -8.33 -17.39
CA SER A 24 20.59 -9.21 -16.50
C SER A 24 19.97 -9.29 -15.10
N LYS A 25 20.20 -10.39 -14.38
CA LYS A 25 19.64 -10.62 -13.02
C LYS A 25 19.91 -9.43 -12.08
N SER A 26 21.11 -8.86 -12.12
CA SER A 26 21.48 -7.70 -11.30
C SER A 26 20.68 -6.43 -11.65
N ARG A 27 20.46 -6.17 -12.95
CA ARG A 27 19.63 -5.05 -13.41
C ARG A 27 18.16 -5.25 -13.05
N ARG A 28 17.61 -6.46 -13.23
CA ARG A 28 16.23 -6.79 -12.82
C ARG A 28 16.01 -6.50 -11.34
N LYS A 29 16.87 -7.03 -10.47
CA LYS A 29 16.81 -6.77 -9.02
C LYS A 29 16.85 -5.27 -8.69
N ARG A 30 17.72 -4.51 -9.38
CA ARG A 30 17.84 -3.06 -9.18
C ARG A 30 16.55 -2.32 -9.57
N VAL A 31 15.96 -2.66 -10.71
CA VAL A 31 14.69 -2.09 -11.18
C VAL A 31 13.55 -2.43 -10.23
N LEU A 32 13.41 -3.70 -9.85
CA LEU A 32 12.39 -4.16 -8.89
C LEU A 32 12.52 -3.46 -7.54
N THR A 33 13.74 -3.36 -7.01
CA THR A 33 14.02 -2.62 -5.77
C THR A 33 13.66 -1.14 -5.90
N ALA A 34 13.98 -0.50 -7.03
CA ALA A 34 13.66 0.91 -7.27
C ALA A 34 12.14 1.13 -7.35
N ALA A 35 11.41 0.29 -8.09
CA ALA A 35 9.95 0.32 -8.18
C ALA A 35 9.28 0.10 -6.81
N ALA A 36 9.78 -0.86 -6.02
CA ALA A 36 9.29 -1.09 -4.67
C ALA A 36 9.53 0.12 -3.75
N LYS A 37 10.72 0.72 -3.79
CA LYS A 37 11.03 1.95 -3.04
C LYS A 37 10.16 3.13 -3.46
N ALA A 38 9.91 3.30 -4.76
CA ALA A 38 9.01 4.31 -5.28
C ALA A 38 7.58 4.11 -4.77
N SER A 39 7.10 2.86 -4.78
CA SER A 39 5.78 2.50 -4.24
C SER A 39 5.66 2.80 -2.74
N VAL A 40 6.71 2.52 -1.95
CA VAL A 40 6.76 2.91 -0.52
C VAL A 40 6.70 4.43 -0.37
N LYS A 41 7.46 5.18 -1.19
CA LYS A 41 7.47 6.66 -1.17
C LYS A 41 6.09 7.22 -1.49
N THR A 42 5.46 6.75 -2.56
CA THR A 42 4.11 7.15 -2.98
C THR A 42 3.08 6.83 -1.90
N SER A 43 3.12 5.62 -1.32
CA SER A 43 2.20 5.24 -0.23
C SER A 43 2.35 6.14 1.01
N ARG A 44 3.59 6.44 1.41
CA ARG A 44 3.87 7.39 2.51
C ARG A 44 3.37 8.80 2.18
N GLN A 45 3.57 9.26 0.95
CA GLN A 45 3.07 10.55 0.49
C GLN A 45 1.54 10.60 0.50
N ASN A 46 0.88 9.57 -0.02
CA ASN A 46 -0.57 9.45 0.00
C ASN A 46 -1.11 9.50 1.44
N GLN A 47 -0.51 8.77 2.38
CA GLN A 47 -0.90 8.84 3.79
C GLN A 47 -0.73 10.25 4.37
N ARG A 48 0.37 10.96 4.05
CA ARG A 48 0.58 12.35 4.50
C ARG A 48 -0.48 13.29 3.94
N GLN A 49 -0.83 13.12 2.66
CA GLN A 49 -1.81 13.93 1.92
C GLN A 49 -3.27 13.49 2.16
N GLN A 50 -3.52 12.51 3.04
CA GLN A 50 -4.86 11.97 3.29
C GLN A 50 -5.53 11.45 2.01
N LYS A 51 -4.74 10.70 1.23
CA LYS A 51 -5.17 9.96 0.06
C LYS A 51 -5.08 8.44 0.32
N THR A 52 -5.94 7.72 -0.38
CA THR A 52 -5.96 6.26 -0.52
C THR A 52 -4.69 5.77 -1.23
N PRO A 53 -4.40 4.45 -1.21
CA PRO A 53 -3.28 3.89 -1.98
C PRO A 53 -3.35 4.19 -3.48
N SER A 54 -4.55 4.32 -4.05
CA SER A 54 -4.78 4.71 -5.46
C SER A 54 -4.71 6.23 -5.70
N GLY A 55 -4.42 7.03 -4.68
CA GLY A 55 -4.26 8.48 -4.79
C GLY A 55 -5.54 9.31 -4.66
N LYS A 56 -6.72 8.68 -4.56
CA LYS A 56 -8.00 9.38 -4.30
C LYS A 56 -8.05 9.90 -2.86
N ARG A 57 -8.68 11.05 -2.60
CA ARG A 57 -8.88 11.54 -1.22
C ARG A 57 -9.71 10.54 -0.40
N TRP A 58 -9.41 10.41 0.89
CA TRP A 58 -10.27 9.63 1.79
C TRP A 58 -11.63 10.32 1.95
N PRO A 59 -12.73 9.56 2.08
CA PRO A 59 -14.00 10.11 2.54
C PRO A 59 -13.88 10.60 3.99
N SER A 60 -14.76 11.53 4.34
CA SER A 60 -14.92 11.97 5.73
C SER A 60 -15.27 10.80 6.64
N ARG A 61 -14.82 10.86 7.89
CA ARG A 61 -15.14 9.83 8.89
C ARG A 61 -16.62 9.86 9.22
N ALA A 62 -17.20 8.68 9.43
CA ALA A 62 -18.60 8.54 9.83
C ALA A 62 -18.90 9.24 11.18
N ASP A 63 -17.95 9.24 12.10
CA ASP A 63 -18.05 9.88 13.43
C ASP A 63 -17.77 11.39 13.41
N LYS A 64 -17.66 12.01 12.22
CA LYS A 64 -17.32 13.43 12.02
C LYS A 64 -15.99 13.88 12.66
N SER A 65 -15.14 12.93 13.08
CA SER A 65 -13.85 13.27 13.69
C SER A 65 -12.91 13.93 12.67
N LYS A 66 -12.22 14.99 13.09
CA LYS A 66 -11.15 15.65 12.31
C LYS A 66 -9.84 14.86 12.30
N LYS A 67 -9.79 13.68 12.93
CA LYS A 67 -8.58 12.84 12.97
C LYS A 67 -8.25 12.29 11.59
N LYS A 68 -6.96 12.29 11.24
CA LYS A 68 -6.46 11.73 9.98
C LYS A 68 -6.73 10.21 9.87
N MET A 69 -6.96 9.71 8.66
CA MET A 69 -7.07 8.28 8.35
C MET A 69 -5.70 7.59 8.36
N GLN A 70 -5.68 6.33 8.83
CA GLN A 70 -4.51 5.42 8.84
C GLN A 70 -3.19 6.06 9.33
N VAL A 71 -3.28 6.88 10.39
CA VAL A 71 -2.13 7.62 10.94
C VAL A 71 -1.00 6.68 11.31
N ARG A 72 0.22 7.03 10.87
CA ARG A 72 1.48 6.31 11.14
C ARG A 72 1.55 4.89 10.57
N LEU A 73 0.53 4.38 9.87
CA LEU A 73 0.56 3.03 9.30
C LEU A 73 1.62 2.92 8.20
N ALA A 74 1.65 3.88 7.26
CA ALA A 74 2.62 3.91 6.16
C ALA A 74 4.07 4.19 6.63
N LYS A 75 4.26 4.71 7.85
CA LYS A 75 5.60 4.97 8.42
C LYS A 75 6.44 3.69 8.47
N PHE A 76 5.80 2.55 8.76
CA PHE A 76 6.48 1.27 8.90
C PHE A 76 6.52 0.46 7.60
N LEU A 77 5.86 0.92 6.53
CA LEU A 77 5.93 0.27 5.23
C LEU A 77 7.35 0.37 4.68
N THR A 78 7.92 -0.74 4.24
CA THR A 78 9.28 -0.85 3.71
C THR A 78 9.38 -2.00 2.71
N VAL A 79 10.44 -2.01 1.91
CA VAL A 79 10.84 -3.20 1.15
C VAL A 79 11.46 -4.19 2.15
N THR A 80 10.95 -5.41 2.22
CA THR A 80 11.44 -6.45 3.16
C THR A 80 12.30 -7.50 2.49
N ALA A 81 12.05 -7.79 1.21
CA ALA A 81 12.85 -8.71 0.43
C ALA A 81 12.87 -8.27 -1.03
N SER A 82 13.95 -8.55 -1.74
CA SER A 82 14.02 -8.38 -3.20
C SER A 82 15.08 -9.31 -3.79
N ASP A 83 14.68 -10.01 -4.83
CA ASP A 83 15.53 -10.81 -5.69
C ASP A 83 15.37 -10.33 -7.15
N ASP A 84 15.86 -11.12 -8.11
CA ASP A 84 15.81 -10.80 -9.54
C ASP A 84 14.46 -11.11 -10.20
N SER A 85 13.53 -11.71 -9.47
CA SER A 85 12.16 -12.05 -9.92
C SER A 85 11.08 -11.22 -9.23
N ALA A 86 11.25 -10.87 -7.96
CA ALA A 86 10.26 -10.19 -7.14
C ALA A 86 10.88 -9.19 -6.15
N ALA A 87 10.08 -8.19 -5.79
CA ALA A 87 10.33 -7.33 -4.64
C ALA A 87 9.10 -7.34 -3.74
N THR A 88 9.29 -7.71 -2.47
CA THR A 88 8.23 -7.80 -1.47
C THR A 88 8.19 -6.53 -0.63
N LEU A 89 7.01 -5.91 -0.56
CA LEU A 89 6.73 -4.79 0.32
C LEU A 89 5.93 -5.26 1.52
N SER A 90 6.35 -4.87 2.73
CA SER A 90 5.63 -5.20 3.95
C SER A 90 5.90 -4.16 5.04
N TRP A 91 5.29 -4.34 6.20
CA TRP A 91 5.51 -3.48 7.35
C TRP A 91 6.63 -4.04 8.22
N ARG A 92 7.60 -3.18 8.57
CA ARG A 92 8.73 -3.50 9.48
C ARG A 92 8.26 -4.06 10.84
N LYS A 93 7.03 -3.74 11.26
CA LYS A 93 6.45 -4.18 12.54
C LYS A 93 5.25 -5.09 12.29
N SER A 94 5.25 -6.27 12.89
CA SER A 94 4.18 -7.28 12.75
C SER A 94 2.80 -6.76 13.17
N ARG A 95 2.73 -5.91 14.21
CA ARG A 95 1.47 -5.26 14.62
C ARG A 95 0.91 -4.35 13.52
N SER A 96 1.76 -3.58 12.86
CA SER A 96 1.36 -2.71 11.75
C SER A 96 0.91 -3.53 10.55
N ALA A 97 1.60 -4.63 10.24
CA ALA A 97 1.20 -5.57 9.19
C ALA A 97 -0.21 -6.14 9.47
N ARG A 98 -0.46 -6.59 10.70
CA ARG A 98 -1.79 -7.11 11.11
C ARG A 98 -2.89 -6.05 10.99
N VAL A 99 -2.64 -4.82 11.43
CA VAL A 99 -3.60 -3.72 11.30
C VAL A 99 -3.87 -3.41 9.83
N ALA A 100 -2.83 -3.34 8.99
CA ALA A 100 -3.00 -3.13 7.56
C ALA A 100 -3.80 -4.25 6.89
N ALA A 101 -3.52 -5.51 7.21
CA ALA A 101 -4.26 -6.66 6.71
C ALA A 101 -5.75 -6.58 7.08
N LYS A 102 -6.06 -6.25 8.35
CA LYS A 102 -7.44 -6.04 8.80
C LYS A 102 -8.16 -4.96 7.98
N HIS A 103 -7.47 -3.86 7.68
CA HIS A 103 -8.04 -2.78 6.87
C HIS A 103 -8.21 -3.16 5.40
N HIS A 104 -7.25 -3.88 4.81
CA HIS A 104 -7.32 -4.29 3.41
C HIS A 104 -8.41 -5.32 3.14
N TYR A 105 -8.52 -6.33 4.00
CA TYR A 105 -9.49 -7.42 3.83
C TYR A 105 -10.83 -7.16 4.50
N GLY A 106 -11.03 -5.98 5.12
CA GLY A 106 -12.31 -5.61 5.72
C GLY A 106 -12.76 -6.54 6.86
N HIS A 107 -11.85 -6.94 7.75
CA HIS A 107 -12.20 -7.84 8.86
C HIS A 107 -13.27 -7.24 9.78
N ARG A 108 -14.36 -7.97 9.97
CA ARG A 108 -15.41 -7.63 10.94
C ARG A 108 -14.92 -7.95 12.34
N GLU A 109 -14.86 -6.95 13.22
CA GLU A 109 -14.65 -7.19 14.65
C GLU A 109 -16.00 -7.28 15.37
N ARG A 110 -16.26 -8.40 16.05
CA ARG A 110 -17.37 -8.53 17.00
C ARG A 110 -16.85 -8.23 18.40
N HIS A 111 -17.52 -7.36 19.12
CA HIS A 111 -17.19 -7.02 20.50
C HIS A 111 -18.41 -7.28 21.38
N THR A 112 -18.20 -7.83 22.58
CA THR A 112 -19.23 -7.80 23.61
C THR A 112 -19.37 -6.39 24.17
N ARG A 113 -20.55 -6.03 24.69
CA ARG A 113 -20.81 -4.71 25.28
C ARG A 113 -19.75 -4.32 26.32
N ALA A 114 -19.40 -5.25 27.21
CA ALA A 114 -18.38 -5.05 28.23
C ALA A 114 -16.99 -4.76 27.63
N ALA A 115 -16.58 -5.50 26.60
CA ALA A 115 -15.29 -5.29 25.92
C ALA A 115 -15.23 -3.92 25.21
N ALA A 116 -16.32 -3.51 24.56
CA ALA A 116 -16.42 -2.20 23.91
C ALA A 116 -16.32 -1.05 24.94
N ILE A 117 -17.06 -1.14 26.05
CA ILE A 117 -17.02 -0.14 27.13
C ILE A 117 -15.60 -0.03 27.74
N LYS A 118 -14.96 -1.18 28.03
CA LYS A 118 -13.58 -1.20 28.55
C LYS A 118 -12.60 -0.51 27.59
N ARG A 119 -12.75 -0.76 26.28
CA ARG A 119 -11.90 -0.16 25.24
C ARG A 119 -12.11 1.35 25.12
N LEU A 120 -13.34 1.84 25.26
CA LEU A 120 -13.67 3.26 25.29
C LEU A 120 -13.09 3.96 26.53
N ARG A 121 -13.26 3.39 27.74
CA ARG A 121 -12.66 3.92 28.98
C ARG A 121 -11.15 4.05 28.89
N ASN A 122 -10.48 2.99 28.42
CA ASN A 122 -9.02 2.97 28.29
C ASN A 122 -8.50 3.88 27.16
N GLY A 123 -9.35 4.22 26.19
CA GLY A 123 -9.03 5.15 25.11
C GLY A 123 -9.04 6.62 25.54
N ASN A 124 -9.91 6.98 26.48
CA ASN A 124 -10.01 8.35 27.01
C ASN A 124 -8.90 8.70 28.01
N ALA A 125 -8.32 7.70 28.69
CA ALA A 125 -7.24 7.92 29.66
C ALA A 125 -5.86 8.19 29.04
N LYS A 126 -5.75 8.21 27.70
CA LYS A 126 -4.49 8.46 26.96
C LYS A 126 -4.60 9.59 25.93
N ALA A 127 -5.61 10.46 26.07
CA ALA A 127 -5.77 11.67 25.27
C ALA A 127 -5.01 12.83 25.92
#